data_AF-A0A8T6EBD4-F1
#
_entry.id   AF-A0A8T6EBD4-F1
#
_cell.length_a   1.000
_cell.length_b   1.000
_cell.length_c   1.000
_cell.angle_alpha   90.00
_cell.angle_beta   90.00
_cell.angle_gamma   90.00
#
_symmetry.space_group_name_H-M   'P 1'
#
loop_
_entity.id
_entity.type
_entity.pdbx_description
1 polymer ?
#
loop_
_entity_poly.entity_id
_entity_poly.type
_entity_poly.pdbx_seq_one_letter_code
_entity_poly.pdbx_strand_id
1 'polypeptide(L)'
;MAHPIFPHLIGTDIKDVVGSDGQELGEEIALATDEGIWVKYLWPHPVSRVEQRKVTWAIRHDGLIFASGYYVGGPETETPAWRNADPREYTIEYVNRAVERYERDGLESFLQFYNSVASFEGEWYLFATDADDIYHVHPLLPHLIGVDIKDVVGSDGYRLGEALAEATEEGVWVEYLWPHPVTLKEVPKVGYAVRRDGMIFASGYYVRVDDPARETVAYVEQAIEYYKTNGLEATIAHYSSEEGVVGQWGLTLADENNILLVAHLTPQLLGTDLTEISRARRDRNVGEELAAATEDGIWVSSIFPNARTSELLYAHTWAVRYDGLLFMSRYYDDQPDVPE
;
A
#
# COMPACT_ATOMS: atom_id res chain seq x y z
N MET A 1 -13.50 7.02 -16.25
CA MET A 1 -13.56 7.91 -15.08
C MET A 1 -12.15 8.36 -14.71
N ALA A 2 -11.97 9.60 -14.25
CA ALA A 2 -10.72 10.07 -13.65
C ALA A 2 -11.05 10.55 -12.23
N HIS A 3 -10.41 9.98 -11.21
CA HIS A 3 -10.68 10.34 -9.82
C HIS A 3 -9.36 10.45 -9.01
N PRO A 4 -8.87 11.67 -8.70
CA PRO A 4 -7.53 11.87 -8.14
C PRO A 4 -7.38 11.35 -6.69
N ILE A 5 -8.49 11.23 -5.95
CA ILE A 5 -8.48 10.78 -4.55
C ILE A 5 -8.68 9.26 -4.43
N PHE A 6 -9.26 8.64 -5.47
CA PHE A 6 -9.62 7.22 -5.52
C PHE A 6 -9.22 6.68 -6.89
N PRO A 7 -7.92 6.53 -7.17
CA PRO A 7 -7.44 6.12 -8.47
C PRO A 7 -7.92 4.72 -8.87
N HIS A 8 -8.29 3.86 -7.92
CA HIS A 8 -8.91 2.57 -8.20
C HIS A 8 -10.28 2.66 -8.90
N LEU A 9 -10.96 3.81 -8.84
CA LEU A 9 -12.19 4.05 -9.63
C LEU A 9 -11.92 4.28 -11.12
N ILE A 10 -10.65 4.44 -11.53
CA ILE A 10 -10.29 4.57 -12.93
C ILE A 10 -10.61 3.25 -13.64
N GLY A 11 -11.46 3.33 -14.67
CA GLY A 11 -11.93 2.17 -15.43
C GLY A 11 -13.26 1.59 -14.95
N THR A 12 -13.77 2.03 -13.79
CA THR A 12 -15.12 1.67 -13.31
C THR A 12 -16.19 2.44 -14.11
N ASP A 13 -17.31 1.79 -14.46
CA ASP A 13 -18.48 2.50 -14.99
C ASP A 13 -19.04 3.36 -13.87
N ILE A 14 -19.34 4.64 -14.16
CA ILE A 14 -19.87 5.55 -13.13
C ILE A 14 -21.15 4.99 -12.49
N LYS A 15 -21.96 4.23 -13.22
CA LYS A 15 -23.21 3.65 -12.70
C LYS A 15 -22.99 2.60 -11.62
N ASP A 16 -21.82 1.96 -11.63
CA ASP A 16 -21.46 0.95 -10.62
C ASP A 16 -21.00 1.60 -9.30
N VAL A 17 -20.90 2.93 -9.25
CA VAL A 17 -20.54 3.65 -8.04
C VAL A 17 -21.78 3.87 -7.17
N VAL A 18 -21.90 3.06 -6.12
CA VAL A 18 -22.96 3.14 -5.11
C VAL A 18 -22.41 3.79 -3.85
N GLY A 19 -23.20 4.62 -3.16
CA GLY A 19 -22.88 5.22 -1.87
C GLY A 19 -22.95 4.21 -0.72
N SER A 20 -22.43 4.61 0.45
CA SER A 20 -22.36 3.74 1.65
C SER A 20 -23.73 3.40 2.21
N ASP A 21 -24.68 4.30 2.00
CA ASP A 21 -26.07 4.18 2.36
C ASP A 21 -26.88 3.38 1.32
N GLY A 22 -26.21 2.81 0.31
CA GLY A 22 -26.86 2.10 -0.80
C GLY A 22 -27.45 3.02 -1.86
N GLN A 23 -27.21 4.34 -1.78
CA GLN A 23 -27.66 5.27 -2.81
C GLN A 23 -26.93 5.00 -4.13
N GLU A 24 -27.65 4.85 -5.24
CA GLU A 24 -27.09 4.70 -6.60
C GLU A 24 -26.60 6.05 -7.16
N LEU A 25 -25.72 6.74 -6.41
CA LEU A 25 -25.22 8.08 -6.74
C LEU A 25 -24.58 8.12 -8.13
N GLY A 26 -23.96 7.03 -8.55
CA GLY A 26 -23.38 6.85 -9.87
C GLY A 26 -24.39 6.91 -11.00
N GLU A 27 -25.53 6.24 -10.82
CA GLU A 27 -26.66 6.33 -11.75
C GLU A 27 -27.26 7.73 -11.76
N GLU A 28 -27.43 8.36 -10.60
CA GLU A 28 -27.91 9.73 -10.50
C GLU A 28 -26.99 10.71 -11.24
N ILE A 29 -25.66 10.61 -11.04
CA ILE A 29 -24.65 11.41 -11.76
C ILE A 29 -24.70 11.11 -13.26
N ALA A 30 -24.94 9.85 -13.66
CA ALA A 30 -25.04 9.45 -15.05
C ALA A 30 -26.21 10.13 -15.78
N LEU A 31 -27.23 10.64 -15.08
CA LEU A 31 -28.34 11.39 -15.68
C LEU A 31 -27.97 12.82 -16.11
N ALA A 32 -26.73 13.28 -15.87
CA ALA A 32 -26.30 14.62 -16.26
C ALA A 32 -26.51 14.90 -17.76
N THR A 33 -26.96 16.11 -18.06
CA THR A 33 -27.13 16.67 -19.41
C THR A 33 -26.21 17.89 -19.59
N ASP A 34 -26.25 18.55 -20.75
CA ASP A 34 -25.53 19.82 -20.98
C ASP A 34 -26.03 20.96 -20.06
N GLU A 35 -27.25 20.85 -19.50
CA GLU A 35 -27.78 21.81 -18.52
C GLU A 35 -27.25 21.54 -17.10
N GLY A 36 -26.74 20.34 -16.86
CA GLY A 36 -26.20 19.88 -15.59
C GLY A 36 -27.23 19.51 -14.54
N ILE A 37 -26.76 18.81 -13.51
CA ILE A 37 -27.55 18.34 -12.36
C ILE A 37 -26.77 18.50 -11.05
N TRP A 38 -27.51 18.74 -9.97
CA TRP A 38 -26.96 18.66 -8.62
C TRP A 38 -27.34 17.33 -7.99
N VAL A 39 -26.34 16.54 -7.61
CA VAL A 39 -26.51 15.26 -6.92
C VAL A 39 -25.97 15.41 -5.51
N LYS A 40 -26.69 14.87 -4.53
CA LYS A 40 -26.27 14.88 -3.11
C LYS A 40 -26.11 13.44 -2.65
N TYR A 41 -24.96 13.13 -2.08
CA TYR A 41 -24.62 11.78 -1.65
C TYR A 41 -23.61 11.80 -0.51
N LEU A 42 -23.47 10.68 0.17
CA LEU A 42 -22.38 10.47 1.13
C LEU A 42 -21.10 10.09 0.38
N TRP A 43 -20.00 10.77 0.70
CA TRP A 43 -18.71 10.50 0.08
C TRP A 43 -17.57 10.76 1.07
N PRO A 44 -16.46 10.02 1.01
CA PRO A 44 -15.30 10.33 1.85
C PRO A 44 -14.72 11.71 1.52
N HIS A 45 -14.51 12.54 2.54
CA HIS A 45 -13.87 13.84 2.43
C HIS A 45 -12.36 13.68 2.16
N PRO A 46 -11.76 14.36 1.17
CA PRO A 46 -10.37 14.12 0.74
C PRO A 46 -9.32 14.33 1.83
N VAL A 47 -9.57 15.28 2.75
CA VAL A 47 -8.63 15.62 3.83
C VAL A 47 -8.89 14.79 5.09
N SER A 48 -10.08 14.88 5.69
CA SER A 48 -10.41 14.15 6.92
C SER A 48 -10.56 12.64 6.71
N ARG A 49 -10.84 12.20 5.48
CA ARG A 49 -11.18 10.81 5.11
C ARG A 49 -12.45 10.28 5.80
N VAL A 50 -13.22 11.17 6.42
CA VAL A 50 -14.54 10.89 7.00
C VAL A 50 -15.58 10.99 5.90
N GLU A 51 -16.52 10.07 5.89
CA GLU A 51 -17.69 10.19 5.02
C GLU A 51 -18.57 11.36 5.42
N GLN A 52 -18.87 12.22 4.47
CA GLN A 52 -19.66 13.42 4.67
C GLN A 52 -20.62 13.62 3.51
N ARG A 53 -21.69 14.39 3.75
CA ARG A 53 -22.56 14.80 2.66
C ARG A 53 -21.78 15.64 1.67
N LYS A 54 -21.66 15.15 0.45
CA LYS A 54 -21.14 15.86 -0.70
C LYS A 54 -22.30 16.30 -1.59
N VAL A 55 -22.17 17.51 -2.13
CA VAL A 55 -23.06 18.06 -3.15
C VAL A 55 -22.21 18.27 -4.39
N THR A 56 -22.52 17.53 -5.45
CA THR A 56 -21.77 17.53 -6.71
C THR A 56 -22.61 18.09 -7.82
N TRP A 57 -22.05 19.05 -8.55
CA TRP A 57 -22.53 19.48 -9.84
C TRP A 57 -21.93 18.58 -10.91
N ALA A 58 -22.78 17.93 -11.70
CA ALA A 58 -22.38 17.11 -12.82
C ALA A 58 -22.98 17.65 -14.12
N ILE A 59 -22.16 17.79 -15.16
CA ILE A 59 -22.59 18.14 -16.52
C ILE A 59 -22.15 17.04 -17.48
N ARG A 60 -22.93 16.82 -18.53
CA ARG A 60 -22.51 15.94 -19.63
C ARG A 60 -22.26 16.79 -20.86
N HIS A 61 -21.09 16.64 -21.46
CA HIS A 61 -20.69 17.35 -22.66
C HIS A 61 -19.83 16.41 -23.54
N ASP A 62 -20.13 16.33 -24.83
CA ASP A 62 -19.43 15.45 -25.79
C ASP A 62 -19.32 13.98 -25.32
N GLY A 63 -20.37 13.47 -24.68
CA GLY A 63 -20.42 12.11 -24.16
C GLY A 63 -19.59 11.86 -22.89
N LEU A 64 -18.90 12.88 -22.37
CA LEU A 64 -18.16 12.84 -21.12
C LEU A 64 -18.97 13.47 -19.99
N ILE A 65 -18.84 12.94 -18.77
CA ILE A 65 -19.39 13.55 -17.56
C ILE A 65 -18.27 14.28 -16.82
N PHE A 66 -18.50 15.56 -16.52
CA PHE A 66 -17.64 16.38 -15.69
C PHE A 66 -18.36 16.65 -14.38
N ALA A 67 -17.76 16.25 -13.26
CA ALA A 67 -18.36 16.36 -11.94
C ALA A 67 -17.40 17.02 -10.96
N SER A 68 -17.88 18.03 -10.23
CA SER A 68 -17.15 18.66 -9.14
C SER A 68 -18.13 19.11 -8.06
N GLY A 69 -17.68 19.10 -6.81
CA GLY A 69 -18.59 19.30 -5.68
C GLY A 69 -17.89 19.81 -4.44
N TYR A 70 -18.70 20.09 -3.43
CA TYR A 70 -18.27 20.52 -2.11
C TYR A 70 -18.97 19.71 -1.02
N TYR A 71 -18.39 19.67 0.17
CA TYR A 71 -18.96 18.97 1.32
C TYR A 71 -19.84 19.93 2.13
N VAL A 72 -20.97 19.43 2.64
CA VAL A 72 -21.97 20.19 3.40
C VAL A 72 -21.80 19.91 4.89
N GLY A 73 -21.81 20.99 5.68
CA GLY A 73 -21.28 20.98 7.04
C GLY A 73 -19.83 21.46 7.01
N GLY A 74 -19.40 22.25 8.00
CA GLY A 74 -17.97 22.46 8.21
C GLY A 74 -17.29 21.11 8.48
N PRO A 75 -15.96 21.02 8.62
CA PRO A 75 -15.37 19.78 9.10
C PRO A 75 -16.03 19.47 10.46
N GLU A 76 -16.99 18.56 10.49
CA GLU A 76 -17.35 17.90 11.73
C GLU A 76 -16.10 17.09 12.05
N THR A 77 -15.31 17.71 12.93
CA THR A 77 -13.99 17.29 13.40
C THR A 77 -14.11 16.08 14.32
N GLU A 78 -15.14 15.25 14.17
CA GLU A 78 -15.06 13.93 14.75
C GLU A 78 -13.99 13.19 13.97
N THR A 79 -12.85 13.08 14.63
CA THR A 79 -11.77 12.21 14.18
C THR A 79 -12.38 10.83 14.02
N PRO A 80 -12.39 10.25 12.81
CA PRO A 80 -13.07 8.98 12.60
C PRO A 80 -12.46 7.93 13.53
N ALA A 81 -13.28 6.99 14.01
CA ALA A 81 -12.88 6.04 15.05
C ALA A 81 -11.56 5.33 14.72
N TRP A 82 -11.38 4.89 13.46
CA TRP A 82 -10.16 4.25 12.98
C TRP A 82 -8.88 5.09 13.08
N ARG A 83 -8.98 6.42 13.09
CA ARG A 83 -7.79 7.29 13.03
C ARG A 83 -6.96 7.25 14.30
N ASN A 84 -7.58 6.97 15.44
CA ASN A 84 -6.91 6.88 16.74
C ASN A 84 -7.08 5.49 17.37
N ALA A 85 -7.71 4.54 16.67
CA ALA A 85 -7.90 3.19 17.17
C ALA A 85 -6.59 2.40 17.12
N ASP A 86 -6.45 1.41 17.99
CA ASP A 86 -5.45 0.37 17.78
C ASP A 86 -5.76 -0.36 16.46
N PRO A 87 -4.80 -0.48 15.52
CA PRO A 87 -5.09 -1.06 14.21
C PRO A 87 -5.58 -2.51 14.26
N ARG A 88 -5.12 -3.31 15.23
CA ARG A 88 -5.58 -4.71 15.36
C ARG A 88 -7.00 -4.76 15.89
N GLU A 89 -7.29 -4.00 16.94
CA GLU A 89 -8.64 -3.91 17.51
C GLU A 89 -9.64 -3.39 16.47
N TYR A 90 -9.27 -2.36 15.71
CA TYR A 90 -10.13 -1.79 14.68
C TYR A 90 -10.39 -2.76 13.54
N THR A 91 -9.38 -3.53 13.12
CA THR A 91 -9.55 -4.55 12.09
C THR A 91 -10.57 -5.61 12.51
N ILE A 92 -10.50 -6.08 13.75
CA ILE A 92 -11.47 -7.04 14.31
C ILE A 92 -12.88 -6.41 14.32
N GLU A 93 -13.02 -5.18 14.80
CA GLU A 93 -14.29 -4.46 14.83
C GLU A 93 -14.90 -4.30 13.42
N TYR A 94 -14.09 -3.90 12.45
CA TYR A 94 -14.49 -3.74 11.05
C TYR A 94 -15.00 -5.06 10.45
N VAL A 95 -14.27 -6.16 10.67
CA VAL A 95 -14.67 -7.49 10.20
C VAL A 95 -15.94 -7.97 10.91
N ASN A 96 -16.07 -7.75 12.22
CA ASN A 96 -17.27 -8.13 12.96
C ASN A 96 -18.51 -7.36 12.46
N ARG A 97 -18.39 -6.06 12.18
CA ARG A 97 -19.50 -5.28 11.57
C ARG A 97 -19.90 -5.83 10.20
N ALA A 98 -18.95 -6.37 9.43
CA ALA A 98 -19.24 -7.00 8.16
C ALA A 98 -20.03 -8.30 8.32
N VAL A 99 -19.63 -9.15 9.27
CA VAL A 99 -20.36 -10.37 9.65
C VAL A 99 -21.77 -10.02 10.13
N GLU A 100 -21.91 -9.06 11.05
CA GLU A 100 -23.21 -8.62 11.57
C GLU A 100 -24.13 -8.10 10.46
N ARG A 101 -23.57 -7.36 9.48
CA ARG A 101 -24.35 -6.90 8.32
C ARG A 101 -24.82 -8.07 7.47
N TYR A 102 -23.94 -9.03 7.18
CA TYR A 102 -24.30 -10.25 6.45
C TYR A 102 -25.43 -11.01 7.17
N GLU A 103 -25.33 -11.21 8.48
CA GLU A 103 -26.34 -11.92 9.28
C GLU A 103 -27.67 -11.17 9.37
N ARG A 104 -27.63 -9.83 9.47
CA ARG A 104 -28.82 -8.99 9.63
C ARG A 104 -29.56 -8.74 8.31
N ASP A 105 -28.82 -8.40 7.25
CA ASP A 105 -29.37 -7.88 5.99
C ASP A 105 -29.29 -8.88 4.84
N GLY A 106 -28.57 -9.99 5.02
CA GLY A 106 -28.40 -11.05 4.02
C GLY A 106 -27.33 -10.77 2.97
N LEU A 107 -27.04 -11.80 2.16
CA LEU A 107 -25.95 -11.82 1.19
C LEU A 107 -26.03 -10.68 0.17
N GLU A 108 -27.20 -10.41 -0.41
CA GLU A 108 -27.35 -9.39 -1.46
C GLU A 108 -26.97 -7.99 -0.96
N SER A 109 -27.49 -7.58 0.20
CA SER A 109 -27.16 -6.28 0.79
C SER A 109 -25.70 -6.19 1.23
N PHE A 110 -25.15 -7.29 1.74
CA PHE A 110 -23.74 -7.40 2.09
C PHE A 110 -22.84 -7.20 0.87
N LEU A 111 -23.10 -7.93 -0.22
CA LEU A 111 -22.32 -7.85 -1.46
C LEU A 111 -22.42 -6.47 -2.10
N GLN A 112 -23.61 -5.86 -2.13
CA GLN A 112 -23.80 -4.52 -2.68
C GLN A 112 -22.97 -3.47 -1.92
N PHE A 113 -22.98 -3.53 -0.57
CA PHE A 113 -22.26 -2.56 0.24
C PHE A 113 -20.74 -2.77 0.19
N TYR A 114 -20.26 -3.99 0.41
CA TYR A 114 -18.82 -4.24 0.52
C TYR A 114 -18.08 -4.34 -0.83
N ASN A 115 -18.80 -4.43 -1.95
CA ASN A 115 -18.22 -4.18 -3.28
C ASN A 115 -18.30 -2.71 -3.72
N SER A 116 -18.80 -1.82 -2.86
CA SER A 116 -18.73 -0.38 -3.08
C SER A 116 -17.51 0.24 -2.38
N VAL A 117 -16.96 1.29 -2.98
CA VAL A 117 -15.93 2.14 -2.35
C VAL A 117 -16.37 2.78 -1.04
N ALA A 118 -17.67 2.83 -0.81
CA ALA A 118 -18.23 3.43 0.36
C ALA A 118 -18.17 2.52 1.60
N SER A 119 -17.75 1.25 1.44
CA SER A 119 -17.37 0.41 2.57
C SER A 119 -15.99 0.75 3.14
N PHE A 120 -15.17 1.56 2.46
CA PHE A 120 -13.81 1.85 2.92
C PHE A 120 -13.82 2.80 4.12
N GLU A 121 -13.02 2.49 5.12
CA GLU A 121 -12.80 3.34 6.28
C GLU A 121 -11.30 3.57 6.43
N GLY A 122 -10.79 4.71 5.93
CA GLY A 122 -9.36 4.96 5.86
C GLY A 122 -8.65 3.98 4.91
N GLU A 123 -7.82 3.10 5.47
CA GLU A 123 -7.12 2.03 4.75
C GLU A 123 -7.80 0.65 4.86
N TRP A 124 -8.83 0.54 5.70
CA TRP A 124 -9.59 -0.69 5.90
C TRP A 124 -10.64 -0.87 4.81
N TYR A 125 -10.65 -2.06 4.23
CA TYR A 125 -11.68 -2.55 3.31
C TYR A 125 -11.81 -4.05 3.48
N LEU A 126 -12.99 -4.58 3.21
CA LEU A 126 -13.26 -6.00 3.34
C LEU A 126 -12.82 -6.77 2.10
N PHE A 127 -12.43 -8.02 2.30
CA PHE A 127 -12.53 -9.06 1.29
C PHE A 127 -13.21 -10.29 1.90
N ALA A 128 -14.02 -10.96 1.11
CA ALA A 128 -14.81 -12.10 1.60
C ALA A 128 -15.04 -13.14 0.52
N THR A 129 -15.18 -14.39 0.97
CA THR A 129 -15.39 -15.57 0.11
C THR A 129 -16.71 -16.26 0.42
N ASP A 130 -17.12 -17.18 -0.45
CA ASP A 130 -18.12 -18.19 -0.09
C ASP A 130 -17.49 -19.37 0.66
N ALA A 131 -18.30 -20.41 0.88
CA ALA A 131 -17.90 -21.63 1.58
C ALA A 131 -16.85 -22.48 0.83
N ASP A 132 -16.75 -22.29 -0.49
CA ASP A 132 -15.77 -22.93 -1.38
C ASP A 132 -14.49 -22.09 -1.53
N ASP A 133 -14.35 -21.04 -0.69
CA ASP A 133 -13.27 -20.05 -0.70
C ASP A 133 -13.16 -19.20 -1.97
N ILE A 134 -14.25 -19.07 -2.72
CA ILE A 134 -14.30 -18.23 -3.92
C ILE A 134 -14.61 -16.79 -3.51
N TYR A 135 -13.80 -15.82 -3.96
CA TYR A 135 -14.05 -14.40 -3.69
C TYR A 135 -15.40 -13.93 -4.23
N HIS A 136 -16.17 -13.26 -3.36
CA HIS A 136 -17.36 -12.49 -3.72
C HIS A 136 -17.25 -11.01 -3.37
N VAL A 137 -16.32 -10.66 -2.50
CA VAL A 137 -16.04 -9.28 -2.11
C VAL A 137 -14.56 -9.00 -2.28
N HIS A 138 -14.22 -8.03 -3.13
CA HIS A 138 -12.86 -7.47 -3.19
C HIS A 138 -12.88 -6.08 -3.86
N PRO A 139 -13.33 -5.02 -3.18
CA PRO A 139 -13.65 -3.75 -3.82
C PRO A 139 -12.42 -2.98 -4.33
N LEU A 140 -11.22 -3.28 -3.82
CA LEU A 140 -9.98 -2.69 -4.33
C LEU A 140 -9.52 -3.33 -5.66
N LEU A 141 -9.76 -4.63 -5.83
CA LEU A 141 -9.33 -5.43 -6.98
C LEU A 141 -10.48 -6.33 -7.44
N PRO A 142 -11.51 -5.76 -8.11
CA PRO A 142 -12.72 -6.50 -8.45
C PRO A 142 -12.48 -7.71 -9.38
N HIS A 143 -11.35 -7.74 -10.08
CA HIS A 143 -10.96 -8.87 -10.93
C HIS A 143 -10.65 -10.15 -10.15
N LEU A 144 -10.51 -10.09 -8.82
CA LEU A 144 -10.37 -11.27 -7.96
C LEU A 144 -11.71 -11.95 -7.67
N ILE A 145 -12.86 -11.30 -7.92
CA ILE A 145 -14.18 -11.92 -7.75
C ILE A 145 -14.28 -13.14 -8.68
N GLY A 146 -14.67 -14.29 -8.11
CA GLY A 146 -14.72 -15.58 -8.81
C GLY A 146 -13.41 -16.39 -8.79
N VAL A 147 -12.34 -15.88 -8.18
CA VAL A 147 -11.07 -16.59 -7.97
C VAL A 147 -11.09 -17.30 -6.61
N ASP A 148 -10.53 -18.51 -6.53
CA ASP A 148 -10.29 -19.20 -5.25
C ASP A 148 -9.17 -18.47 -4.50
N ILE A 149 -9.42 -18.07 -3.24
CA ILE A 149 -8.42 -17.36 -2.44
C ILE A 149 -7.09 -18.11 -2.36
N LYS A 150 -7.10 -19.45 -2.38
CA LYS A 150 -5.90 -20.29 -2.27
C LYS A 150 -4.96 -20.15 -3.48
N ASP A 151 -5.47 -19.67 -4.61
CA ASP A 151 -4.68 -19.40 -5.81
C ASP A 151 -4.00 -18.01 -5.79
N VAL A 152 -4.31 -17.17 -4.79
CA VAL A 152 -3.71 -15.84 -4.66
C VAL A 152 -2.32 -15.93 -4.02
N VAL A 153 -1.33 -15.51 -4.80
CA VAL A 153 0.09 -15.46 -4.41
C VAL A 153 0.53 -13.99 -4.40
N GLY A 154 1.24 -13.61 -3.34
CA GLY A 154 1.81 -12.27 -3.17
C GLY A 154 2.85 -11.93 -4.24
N SER A 155 3.15 -10.64 -4.39
CA SER A 155 4.14 -10.13 -5.34
C SER A 155 5.58 -10.59 -5.05
N ASP A 156 5.81 -11.12 -3.85
CA ASP A 156 7.04 -11.76 -3.36
C ASP A 156 7.02 -13.29 -3.46
N GLY A 157 5.96 -13.90 -4.00
CA GLY A 157 5.82 -15.35 -4.08
C GLY A 157 5.23 -16.00 -2.82
N TYR A 158 4.92 -15.22 -1.78
CA TYR A 158 4.29 -15.76 -0.56
C TYR A 158 2.86 -16.23 -0.86
N ARG A 159 2.51 -17.46 -0.43
CA ARG A 159 1.18 -18.06 -0.62
C ARG A 159 0.17 -17.51 0.39
N LEU A 160 -0.01 -16.19 0.40
CA LEU A 160 -0.88 -15.48 1.36
C LEU A 160 -2.32 -15.98 1.33
N GLY A 161 -2.81 -16.39 0.16
CA GLY A 161 -4.16 -16.89 -0.02
C GLY A 161 -4.43 -18.17 0.78
N GLU A 162 -3.48 -19.11 0.75
CA GLU A 162 -3.55 -20.33 1.56
C GLU A 162 -3.49 -20.02 3.06
N ALA A 163 -2.58 -19.13 3.46
CA ALA A 163 -2.46 -18.73 4.87
C ALA A 163 -3.74 -18.06 5.41
N LEU A 164 -4.44 -17.26 4.58
CA LEU A 164 -5.72 -16.66 4.95
C LEU A 164 -6.87 -17.68 4.95
N ALA A 165 -6.82 -18.71 4.08
CA ALA A 165 -7.80 -19.78 4.03
C ALA A 165 -7.79 -20.69 5.28
N GLU A 166 -6.71 -20.67 6.06
CA GLU A 166 -6.61 -21.35 7.36
C GLU A 166 -7.48 -20.71 8.46
N ALA A 167 -8.18 -19.60 8.17
CA ALA A 167 -9.05 -18.92 9.11
C ALA A 167 -10.06 -19.87 9.79
N THR A 168 -10.12 -19.80 11.12
CA THR A 168 -11.13 -20.49 11.93
C THR A 168 -12.17 -19.51 12.47
N GLU A 169 -13.07 -19.99 13.32
CA GLU A 169 -14.02 -19.15 14.04
C GLU A 169 -13.35 -18.19 15.04
N GLU A 170 -12.15 -18.51 15.51
CA GLU A 170 -11.29 -17.66 16.33
C GLU A 170 -10.52 -16.62 15.48
N GLY A 171 -10.38 -16.93 14.19
CA GLY A 171 -9.68 -16.13 13.20
C GLY A 171 -8.16 -16.35 13.17
N VAL A 172 -7.54 -15.84 12.12
CA VAL A 172 -6.10 -15.95 11.85
C VAL A 172 -5.54 -14.58 11.50
N TRP A 173 -4.29 -14.33 11.90
CA TRP A 173 -3.52 -13.16 11.51
C TRP A 173 -2.40 -13.57 10.56
N VAL A 174 -2.28 -12.86 9.44
CA VAL A 174 -1.28 -13.15 8.40
C VAL A 174 -0.64 -11.84 7.95
N GLU A 175 0.69 -11.82 7.85
CA GLU A 175 1.44 -10.69 7.30
C GLU A 175 1.85 -10.99 5.86
N TYR A 176 1.62 -10.04 4.95
CA TYR A 176 1.90 -10.20 3.52
C TYR A 176 2.05 -8.84 2.82
N LEU A 177 2.66 -8.83 1.63
CA LEU A 177 2.65 -7.65 0.75
C LEU A 177 1.32 -7.55 0.01
N TRP A 178 0.75 -6.34 -0.02
CA TRP A 178 -0.49 -6.09 -0.76
C TRP A 178 -0.59 -4.64 -1.25
N PRO A 179 -1.30 -4.35 -2.35
CA PRO A 179 -1.52 -2.98 -2.82
C PRO A 179 -2.23 -2.13 -1.76
N HIS A 180 -1.67 -0.98 -1.38
CA HIS A 180 -2.35 -0.01 -0.52
C HIS A 180 -3.50 0.68 -1.27
N PRO A 181 -4.69 0.86 -0.68
CA PRO A 181 -5.90 1.29 -1.41
C PRO A 181 -5.84 2.71 -1.99
N VAL A 182 -4.91 3.53 -1.48
CA VAL A 182 -4.68 4.90 -1.96
C VAL A 182 -3.56 4.98 -2.99
N THR A 183 -2.43 4.33 -2.71
CA THR A 183 -1.20 4.48 -3.52
C THR A 183 -1.06 3.39 -4.58
N LEU A 184 -1.78 2.28 -4.42
CA LEU A 184 -1.71 1.05 -5.22
C LEU A 184 -0.33 0.38 -5.23
N LYS A 185 0.59 0.82 -4.36
CA LYS A 185 1.90 0.22 -4.19
C LYS A 185 1.81 -1.00 -3.28
N GLU A 186 2.57 -2.03 -3.62
CA GLU A 186 2.82 -3.20 -2.78
C GLU A 186 3.56 -2.76 -1.51
N VAL A 187 2.92 -2.93 -0.35
CA VAL A 187 3.48 -2.61 0.96
C VAL A 187 3.05 -3.66 1.99
N PRO A 188 3.80 -3.82 3.11
CA PRO A 188 3.42 -4.77 4.16
C PRO A 188 2.04 -4.47 4.75
N LYS A 189 1.21 -5.51 4.82
CA LYS A 189 -0.13 -5.51 5.39
C LYS A 189 -0.23 -6.63 6.43
N VAL A 190 -0.93 -6.35 7.52
CA VAL A 190 -1.33 -7.35 8.52
C VAL A 190 -2.83 -7.61 8.35
N GLY A 191 -3.18 -8.77 7.82
CA GLY A 191 -4.56 -9.20 7.60
C GLY A 191 -5.10 -10.01 8.77
N TYR A 192 -6.37 -9.80 9.10
CA TYR A 192 -7.17 -10.67 9.97
C TYR A 192 -8.28 -11.30 9.15
N ALA A 193 -8.40 -12.63 9.22
CA ALA A 193 -9.47 -13.38 8.58
C ALA A 193 -10.20 -14.23 9.62
N VAL A 194 -11.53 -14.30 9.54
CA VAL A 194 -12.37 -15.14 10.38
C VAL A 194 -13.37 -15.90 9.54
N ARG A 195 -13.69 -17.13 9.94
CA ARG A 195 -14.69 -17.97 9.27
C ARG A 195 -16.02 -17.91 10.01
N ARG A 196 -17.10 -17.60 9.28
CA ARG A 196 -18.48 -17.55 9.78
C ARG A 196 -19.41 -18.11 8.72
N ASP A 197 -20.27 -19.06 9.09
CA ASP A 197 -21.18 -19.74 8.15
C ASP A 197 -20.46 -20.34 6.92
N GLY A 198 -19.23 -20.83 7.13
CA GLY A 198 -18.37 -21.33 6.06
C GLY A 198 -17.70 -20.25 5.20
N MET A 199 -18.14 -18.99 5.25
CA MET A 199 -17.52 -17.88 4.52
C MET A 199 -16.31 -17.32 5.26
N ILE A 200 -15.30 -16.86 4.53
CA ILE A 200 -14.20 -16.07 5.09
C ILE A 200 -14.56 -14.59 5.01
N PHE A 201 -14.40 -13.87 6.12
CA PHE A 201 -14.49 -12.42 6.20
C PHE A 201 -13.14 -11.88 6.66
N ALA A 202 -12.57 -10.94 5.93
CA ALA A 202 -11.23 -10.49 6.24
C ALA A 202 -10.99 -9.02 5.87
N SER A 203 -10.11 -8.38 6.63
CA SER A 203 -9.63 -7.03 6.43
C SER A 203 -8.21 -6.94 6.98
N GLY A 204 -7.59 -5.76 6.95
CA GLY A 204 -6.28 -5.56 7.55
C GLY A 204 -5.86 -4.11 7.54
N TYR A 205 -4.77 -3.85 8.24
CA TYR A 205 -4.11 -2.57 8.28
C TYR A 205 -2.73 -2.68 7.65
N TYR A 206 -2.22 -1.56 7.14
CA TYR A 206 -0.90 -1.50 6.54
C TYR A 206 0.10 -1.12 7.62
N VAL A 207 1.24 -1.81 7.65
CA VAL A 207 2.27 -1.55 8.65
C VAL A 207 2.84 -0.17 8.36
N ARG A 208 2.50 0.79 9.21
CA ARG A 208 3.16 2.08 9.25
C ARG A 208 4.48 1.88 9.94
N VAL A 209 5.56 2.17 9.23
CA VAL A 209 6.84 2.30 9.90
C VAL A 209 6.82 3.67 10.55
N ASP A 210 6.64 3.73 11.87
CA ASP A 210 6.49 4.99 12.61
C ASP A 210 7.71 5.92 12.47
N ASP A 211 8.90 5.32 12.31
CA ASP A 211 10.16 6.03 12.06
C ASP A 211 11.01 5.23 11.06
N PRO A 212 10.76 5.38 9.74
CA PRO A 212 11.48 4.62 8.73
C PRO A 212 12.96 4.99 8.66
N ALA A 213 13.33 6.20 9.09
CA ALA A 213 14.72 6.60 9.21
C ALA A 213 15.43 5.78 10.30
N ARG A 214 14.86 5.69 11.50
CA ARG A 214 15.42 4.89 12.60
C ARG A 214 15.52 3.41 12.24
N GLU A 215 14.49 2.84 11.61
CA GLU A 215 14.50 1.43 11.22
C GLU A 215 15.54 1.14 10.12
N THR A 216 15.77 2.09 9.19
CA THR A 216 16.84 1.97 8.20
C THR A 216 18.21 1.90 8.85
N VAL A 217 18.47 2.76 9.85
CA VAL A 217 19.73 2.73 10.61
C VAL A 217 19.87 1.41 11.35
N ALA A 218 18.83 0.96 12.05
CA ALA A 218 18.83 -0.30 12.79
C ALA A 218 19.06 -1.52 11.88
N TYR A 219 18.49 -1.52 10.67
CA TYR A 219 18.74 -2.57 9.67
C TYR A 219 20.21 -2.61 9.24
N VAL A 220 20.83 -1.45 8.98
CA VAL A 220 22.25 -1.36 8.61
C VAL A 220 23.16 -1.77 9.77
N GLU A 221 22.83 -1.39 11.00
CA GLU A 221 23.57 -1.82 12.20
C GLU A 221 23.50 -3.34 12.38
N GLN A 222 22.36 -3.97 12.11
CA GLN A 222 22.21 -5.43 12.11
C GLN A 222 23.08 -6.09 11.04
N ALA A 223 23.16 -5.53 9.83
CA ALA A 223 24.04 -6.04 8.78
C ALA A 223 25.53 -5.93 9.16
N ILE A 224 25.92 -4.84 9.81
CA ILE A 224 27.27 -4.67 10.34
C ILE A 224 27.56 -5.70 11.44
N GLU A 225 26.61 -5.95 12.35
CA GLU A 225 26.79 -6.95 13.41
C GLU A 225 26.87 -8.39 12.86
N TYR A 226 26.06 -8.68 11.84
CA TYR A 226 26.16 -9.93 11.09
C TYR A 226 27.53 -10.08 10.44
N TYR A 227 28.06 -9.02 9.82
CA TYR A 227 29.42 -9.00 9.26
C TYR A 227 30.49 -9.27 10.30
N LYS A 228 30.45 -8.59 11.46
CA LYS A 228 31.41 -8.83 12.54
C LYS A 228 31.41 -10.29 13.03
N THR A 229 30.23 -10.90 13.05
CA THR A 229 30.05 -12.25 13.58
C THR A 229 30.42 -13.34 12.56
N ASN A 230 30.06 -13.14 11.29
CA ASN A 230 30.08 -14.20 10.28
C ASN A 230 31.09 -13.96 9.14
N GLY A 231 31.62 -12.73 9.01
CA GLY A 231 32.56 -12.34 7.96
C GLY A 231 31.90 -11.99 6.62
N LEU A 232 32.70 -11.45 5.70
CA LEU A 232 32.23 -10.85 4.45
C LEU A 232 31.48 -11.83 3.53
N GLU A 233 32.02 -13.03 3.30
CA GLU A 233 31.40 -14.01 2.39
C GLU A 233 30.00 -14.41 2.85
N ALA A 234 29.82 -14.64 4.16
CA ALA A 234 28.53 -14.98 4.74
C ALA A 234 27.55 -13.80 4.64
N THR A 235 28.01 -12.58 4.90
CA THR A 235 27.19 -11.36 4.75
C THR A 235 26.69 -11.20 3.31
N ILE A 236 27.59 -11.36 2.32
CA ILE A 236 27.21 -11.28 0.91
C ILE A 236 26.17 -12.35 0.58
N ALA A 237 26.37 -13.60 1.00
CA ALA A 237 25.44 -14.69 0.73
C ALA A 237 24.05 -14.45 1.35
N HIS A 238 23.99 -14.06 2.63
CA HIS A 238 22.73 -13.81 3.33
C HIS A 238 21.96 -12.63 2.73
N TYR A 239 22.62 -11.47 2.57
CA TYR A 239 21.96 -10.26 2.08
C TYR A 239 21.73 -10.23 0.56
N SER A 240 22.28 -11.19 -0.19
CA SER A 240 21.91 -11.42 -1.59
C SER A 240 20.67 -12.32 -1.73
N SER A 241 20.22 -12.97 -0.65
CA SER A 241 19.03 -13.83 -0.65
C SER A 241 17.75 -13.06 -0.31
N GLU A 242 16.59 -13.69 -0.51
CA GLU A 242 15.30 -13.15 -0.08
C GLU A 242 15.22 -12.99 1.45
N GLU A 243 15.85 -13.90 2.21
CA GLU A 243 15.90 -13.84 3.68
C GLU A 243 16.62 -12.59 4.22
N GLY A 244 17.49 -11.99 3.40
CA GLY A 244 18.20 -10.77 3.74
C GLY A 244 17.34 -9.51 3.65
N VAL A 245 16.13 -9.59 3.13
CA VAL A 245 15.20 -8.45 2.99
C VAL A 245 14.19 -8.45 4.13
N VAL A 246 14.01 -7.28 4.75
CA VAL A 246 13.01 -7.08 5.81
C VAL A 246 12.12 -5.92 5.40
N GLY A 247 10.84 -6.18 5.12
CA GLY A 247 9.91 -5.14 4.65
C GLY A 247 10.42 -4.41 3.40
N GLN A 248 10.69 -3.11 3.53
CA GLN A 248 11.24 -2.28 2.45
C GLN A 248 12.79 -2.21 2.43
N TRP A 249 13.46 -2.78 3.42
CA TRP A 249 14.90 -2.68 3.61
C TRP A 249 15.63 -3.86 2.98
N GLY A 250 16.54 -3.53 2.05
CA GLY A 250 17.51 -4.45 1.48
C GLY A 250 18.90 -3.82 1.54
N LEU A 251 19.91 -4.63 1.84
CA LEU A 251 21.29 -4.16 1.92
C LEU A 251 21.84 -3.83 0.52
N THR A 252 22.51 -2.70 0.42
CA THR A 252 23.51 -2.42 -0.61
C THR A 252 24.87 -2.35 0.08
N LEU A 253 25.82 -3.17 -0.36
CA LEU A 253 27.15 -3.27 0.21
C LEU A 253 28.18 -2.97 -0.88
N ALA A 254 29.16 -2.12 -0.58
CA ALA A 254 30.30 -1.87 -1.46
C ALA A 254 31.63 -2.09 -0.74
N ASP A 255 32.67 -2.44 -1.48
CA ASP A 255 34.02 -2.56 -0.95
C ASP A 255 34.70 -1.19 -0.73
N GLU A 256 35.96 -1.22 -0.29
CA GLU A 256 36.81 -0.04 -0.09
C GLU A 256 37.04 0.80 -1.35
N ASN A 257 36.86 0.21 -2.54
CA ASN A 257 36.96 0.86 -3.84
C ASN A 257 35.58 1.23 -4.40
N ASN A 258 34.53 1.19 -3.56
CA ASN A 258 33.13 1.45 -3.91
C ASN A 258 32.54 0.47 -4.93
N ILE A 259 33.13 -0.71 -5.10
CA ILE A 259 32.60 -1.76 -5.96
C ILE A 259 31.44 -2.46 -5.26
N LEU A 260 30.28 -2.49 -5.91
CA LEU A 260 29.08 -3.12 -5.34
C LEU A 260 29.24 -4.64 -5.21
N LEU A 261 29.15 -5.12 -3.97
CA LEU A 261 29.20 -6.53 -3.57
C LEU A 261 27.81 -7.12 -3.31
N VAL A 262 26.88 -6.29 -2.83
CA VAL A 262 25.45 -6.64 -2.67
C VAL A 262 24.63 -5.50 -3.23
N ALA A 263 23.66 -5.82 -4.08
CA ALA A 263 22.73 -4.86 -4.65
C ALA A 263 21.37 -5.55 -4.86
N HIS A 264 20.70 -5.93 -3.77
CA HIS A 264 19.53 -6.82 -3.81
C HIS A 264 18.44 -6.34 -4.80
N LEU A 265 18.13 -5.04 -4.78
CA LEU A 265 17.11 -4.47 -5.65
C LEU A 265 17.61 -4.24 -7.10
N THR A 266 18.91 -4.26 -7.34
CA THR A 266 19.53 -3.98 -8.64
C THR A 266 20.73 -4.89 -8.89
N PRO A 267 20.54 -6.22 -8.96
CA PRO A 267 21.64 -7.18 -9.05
C PRO A 267 22.50 -7.00 -10.32
N GLN A 268 21.95 -6.35 -11.36
CA GLN A 268 22.69 -5.98 -12.57
C GLN A 268 23.81 -4.95 -12.34
N LEU A 269 23.88 -4.31 -11.16
CA LEU A 269 24.92 -3.34 -10.80
C LEU A 269 26.07 -3.97 -10.00
N LEU A 270 26.01 -5.28 -9.69
CA LEU A 270 27.10 -5.96 -8.99
C LEU A 270 28.41 -5.86 -9.77
N GLY A 271 29.50 -5.58 -9.07
CA GLY A 271 30.83 -5.38 -9.66
C GLY A 271 31.06 -4.02 -10.32
N THR A 272 30.08 -3.11 -10.27
CA THR A 272 30.24 -1.73 -10.74
C THR A 272 30.69 -0.81 -9.62
N ASP A 273 31.48 0.22 -9.96
CA ASP A 273 31.81 1.31 -9.04
C ASP A 273 30.56 2.19 -8.82
N LEU A 274 30.15 2.32 -7.56
CA LEU A 274 29.01 3.14 -7.14
C LEU A 274 29.07 4.57 -7.69
N THR A 275 30.26 5.16 -7.78
CA THR A 275 30.46 6.55 -8.23
C THR A 275 30.21 6.72 -9.73
N GLU A 276 30.27 5.63 -10.51
CA GLU A 276 29.97 5.61 -11.94
C GLU A 276 28.47 5.42 -12.23
N ILE A 277 27.66 5.10 -11.21
CA ILE A 277 26.20 4.89 -11.33
C ILE A 277 25.50 6.26 -11.36
N SER A 278 25.68 6.96 -12.48
CA SER A 278 25.11 8.28 -12.74
C SER A 278 23.61 8.18 -13.05
N ARG A 279 22.73 8.56 -12.11
CA ARG A 279 21.34 8.97 -12.40
C ARG A 279 20.78 10.00 -11.40
N ALA A 280 20.84 11.29 -11.77
CA ALA A 280 19.70 12.23 -11.92
C ALA A 280 20.11 13.70 -11.65
N ARG A 281 19.89 14.55 -12.67
CA ARG A 281 20.19 16.00 -12.81
C ARG A 281 21.66 16.33 -13.12
N ARG A 282 21.87 17.33 -13.99
CA ARG A 282 23.13 17.60 -14.73
C ARG A 282 24.33 18.00 -13.85
N ASP A 283 24.15 18.07 -12.53
CA ASP A 283 25.06 18.67 -11.56
C ASP A 283 25.21 17.87 -10.25
N ARG A 284 24.53 16.71 -10.09
CA ARG A 284 24.57 15.91 -8.85
C ARG A 284 24.92 14.44 -9.12
N ASN A 285 25.95 13.93 -8.42
CA ASN A 285 26.32 12.51 -8.45
C ASN A 285 26.03 11.86 -7.09
N VAL A 286 24.89 11.16 -7.00
CA VAL A 286 24.42 10.47 -5.78
C VAL A 286 25.40 9.37 -5.36
N GLY A 287 26.07 8.73 -6.32
CA GLY A 287 27.07 7.71 -6.03
C GLY A 287 28.30 8.28 -5.31
N GLU A 288 28.78 9.45 -5.73
CA GLU A 288 29.86 10.18 -5.05
C GLU A 288 29.44 10.65 -3.65
N GLU A 289 28.21 11.14 -3.49
CA GLU A 289 27.70 11.53 -2.18
C GLU A 289 27.64 10.35 -1.21
N LEU A 290 27.12 9.20 -1.64
CA LEU A 290 27.09 7.97 -0.84
C LEU A 290 28.49 7.46 -0.52
N ALA A 291 29.41 7.50 -1.49
CA ALA A 291 30.80 7.06 -1.30
C ALA A 291 31.57 7.94 -0.30
N ALA A 292 31.13 9.18 -0.08
CA ALA A 292 31.69 10.10 0.90
C ALA A 292 31.32 9.79 2.36
N ALA A 293 30.50 8.76 2.61
CA ALA A 293 30.15 8.33 3.96
C ALA A 293 31.39 8.01 4.81
N THR A 294 31.33 8.36 6.09
CA THR A 294 32.34 8.03 7.11
C THR A 294 31.76 7.01 8.11
N GLU A 295 32.49 6.73 9.19
CA GLU A 295 31.99 5.93 10.32
C GLU A 295 30.83 6.60 11.06
N ASP A 296 30.66 7.92 10.95
CA ASP A 296 29.52 8.65 11.53
C ASP A 296 28.25 8.49 10.69
N GLY A 297 28.39 7.99 9.46
CA GLY A 297 27.34 7.83 8.47
C GLY A 297 26.76 9.14 7.92
N ILE A 298 26.00 9.02 6.84
CA ILE A 298 25.35 10.12 6.15
C ILE A 298 23.98 9.70 5.61
N TRP A 299 23.08 10.67 5.50
CA TRP A 299 21.83 10.53 4.76
C TRP A 299 21.95 11.18 3.39
N VAL A 300 21.58 10.43 2.36
CA VAL A 300 21.52 10.91 0.97
C VAL A 300 20.15 10.59 0.40
N SER A 301 19.38 11.62 0.08
CA SER A 301 18.06 11.47 -0.54
C SER A 301 18.16 11.63 -2.05
N SER A 302 17.50 10.76 -2.82
CA SER A 302 17.44 10.89 -4.28
C SER A 302 16.23 10.16 -4.86
N ILE A 303 15.91 10.47 -6.11
CA ILE A 303 14.90 9.77 -6.89
C ILE A 303 15.52 8.50 -7.46
N PHE A 304 14.98 7.35 -7.08
CA PHE A 304 15.36 6.06 -7.63
C PHE A 304 14.21 5.47 -8.44
N PRO A 305 14.47 4.93 -9.65
CA PRO A 305 13.50 4.07 -10.29
C PRO A 305 13.34 2.80 -9.45
N ASN A 306 12.11 2.48 -9.07
CA ASN A 306 11.76 1.19 -8.52
C ASN A 306 12.19 0.11 -9.53
N ALA A 307 13.02 -0.83 -9.10
CA ALA A 307 13.62 -1.81 -10.00
C ALA A 307 12.60 -2.80 -10.59
N ARG A 308 11.42 -2.94 -9.99
CA ARG A 308 10.34 -3.83 -10.43
C ARG A 308 9.26 -3.08 -11.24
N THR A 309 8.89 -1.86 -10.83
CA THR A 309 7.76 -1.12 -11.44
C THR A 309 8.18 0.02 -12.37
N SER A 310 9.48 0.38 -12.39
CA SER A 310 10.01 1.58 -13.07
C SER A 310 9.44 2.92 -12.58
N GLU A 311 8.63 2.93 -11.53
CA GLU A 311 8.14 4.17 -10.91
C GLU A 311 9.29 4.94 -10.25
N LEU A 312 9.28 6.26 -10.37
CA LEU A 312 10.22 7.12 -9.66
C LEU A 312 9.78 7.27 -8.20
N LEU A 313 10.61 6.78 -7.29
CA LEU A 313 10.39 6.90 -5.85
C LEU A 313 11.42 7.84 -5.25
N TYR A 314 10.99 8.74 -4.38
CA TYR A 314 11.91 9.50 -3.54
C TYR A 314 12.37 8.59 -2.40
N ALA A 315 13.68 8.34 -2.33
CA ALA A 315 14.26 7.45 -1.33
C ALA A 315 15.28 8.20 -0.49
N HIS A 316 15.35 7.85 0.78
CA HIS A 316 16.35 8.34 1.73
C HIS A 316 17.27 7.18 2.06
N THR A 317 18.54 7.29 1.66
CA THR A 317 19.55 6.25 1.89
C THR A 317 20.43 6.63 3.06
N TRP A 318 20.52 5.75 4.05
CA TRP A 318 21.55 5.81 5.07
C TRP A 318 22.78 5.06 4.57
N ALA A 319 23.95 5.69 4.66
CA ALA A 319 25.22 5.12 4.25
C ALA A 319 26.25 5.30 5.36
N VAL A 320 26.96 4.23 5.74
CA VAL A 320 27.99 4.29 6.78
C VAL A 320 29.15 3.37 6.42
N ARG A 321 30.38 3.81 6.73
CA ARG A 321 31.56 2.97 6.58
C ARG A 321 31.86 2.19 7.85
N TYR A 322 32.18 0.90 7.68
CA TYR A 322 32.68 0.05 8.75
C TYR A 322 33.70 -0.91 8.15
N ASP A 323 34.92 -0.92 8.71
CA ASP A 323 36.02 -1.81 8.28
C ASP A 323 36.33 -1.70 6.78
N GLY A 324 36.37 -0.46 6.26
CA GLY A 324 36.60 -0.17 4.83
C GLY A 324 35.38 -0.37 3.92
N LEU A 325 34.42 -1.22 4.32
CA LEU A 325 33.19 -1.49 3.58
C LEU A 325 32.15 -0.37 3.77
N LEU A 326 31.34 -0.16 2.75
CA LEU A 326 30.24 0.80 2.75
C LEU A 326 28.90 0.07 2.85
N PHE A 327 28.22 0.19 3.98
CA PHE A 327 26.90 -0.40 4.22
C PHE A 327 25.82 0.64 3.98
N MET A 328 24.80 0.26 3.21
CA MET A 328 23.71 1.15 2.86
C MET A 328 22.36 0.43 2.87
N SER A 329 21.34 1.14 3.32
CA SER A 329 19.94 0.76 3.12
C SER A 329 19.11 2.02 2.97
N ARG A 330 17.87 1.89 2.51
CA ARG A 330 17.00 3.02 2.24
C ARG A 330 15.55 2.73 2.59
N TYR A 331 14.81 3.79 2.86
CA TYR A 331 13.36 3.79 2.86
C TYR A 331 12.83 4.73 1.78
N TYR A 332 11.57 4.54 1.41
CA TYR A 332 10.89 5.33 0.39
C TYR A 332 9.79 6.17 1.03
N ASP A 333 9.59 7.39 0.53
CA ASP A 333 8.45 8.21 0.96
C ASP A 333 7.13 7.70 0.35
N ASP A 334 6.05 7.81 1.14
CA ASP A 334 4.70 7.41 0.75
C ASP A 334 4.11 8.28 -0.39
N GLN A 335 4.69 9.46 -0.64
CA GLN A 335 4.26 10.41 -1.67
C GLN A 335 5.40 10.85 -2.59
N PRO A 336 5.18 10.91 -3.92
CA PRO A 336 6.16 11.37 -4.89
C PRO A 336 6.12 12.91 -5.01
N ASP A 337 6.02 13.65 -3.91
CA ASP A 337 6.29 15.09 -3.94
C ASP A 337 7.80 15.24 -4.13
N VAL A 338 8.22 15.03 -5.38
CA VAL A 338 9.58 15.27 -5.85
C VAL A 338 9.78 16.78 -5.74
N PRO A 339 10.64 17.26 -4.83
CA PRO A 339 10.96 18.68 -4.81
C PRO A 339 11.58 19.05 -6.16
N GLU A 340 11.06 20.14 -6.74
CA GLU A 340 11.48 20.66 -8.05
C GLU A 340 12.96 20.91 -8.17
#